data_AF-A0A0B6XTY8-F1
#
_entry.id   AF-A0A0B6XTY8-F1
#
_cell.length_a   1.000
_cell.length_b   1.000
_cell.length_c   1.000
_cell.angle_alpha   90.00
_cell.angle_beta   90.00
_cell.angle_gamma   90.00
#
_symmetry.space_group_name_H-M   'P 1'
#
loop_
_entity.id
_entity.type
_entity.pdbx_description
1 polymer ?
#
loop_
_entity_poly.entity_id
_entity_poly.type
_entity_poly.pdbx_seq_one_letter_code
_entity_poly.pdbx_strand_id
1 'polypeptide(L)' 'LVIGATNRPQEIDEAARRRFVKRLLIPLPEIVARQQIITNLMFHQHFNLTEDDIQTICDKTDGYSGAD' A
#
# COMPACT_ATOMS: atom_id res chain seq x y z
N LEU A 1 16.64 12.79 -11.80
CA LEU A 1 15.75 12.42 -10.68
C LEU A 1 16.16 11.03 -10.21
N VAL A 2 16.40 10.83 -8.92
CA VAL A 2 16.73 9.51 -8.35
C VAL A 2 15.60 9.14 -7.39
N ILE A 3 15.08 7.93 -7.51
CA ILE A 3 14.05 7.36 -6.63
C ILE A 3 14.68 6.16 -5.94
N GLY A 4 14.55 6.09 -4.61
CA GLY A 4 14.99 4.95 -3.80
C GLY A 4 13.86 4.47 -2.91
N ALA A 5 13.87 3.18 -2.57
CA ALA A 5 12.93 2.55 -1.67
C ALA A 5 13.71 1.73 -0.63
N THR A 6 13.29 1.78 0.63
CA THR A 6 13.88 0.97 1.71
C THR A 6 12.86 0.73 2.82
N ASN A 7 12.95 -0.43 3.46
CA ASN A 7 12.21 -0.74 4.69
C ASN A 7 13.07 -0.48 5.95
N ARG A 8 14.32 -0.03 5.78
CA ARG A 8 15.28 0.21 6.88
C ARG A 8 16.00 1.56 6.73
N PRO A 9 15.27 2.69 6.82
CA PRO A 9 15.86 4.02 6.62
C PRO A 9 16.99 4.36 7.61
N GLN A 10 17.00 3.73 8.78
CA GLN A 10 18.04 3.88 9.81
C GLN A 10 19.40 3.27 9.43
N GLU A 11 19.44 2.35 8.46
CA GLU A 11 20.68 1.72 7.98
C GLU A 11 21.38 2.57 6.90
N ILE A 12 20.76 3.65 6.43
CA ILE A 12 21.34 4.55 5.43
C ILE A 12 22.33 5.50 6.11
N ASP A 13 23.56 5.56 5.58
CA ASP A 13 24.57 6.49 6.07
C ASP A 13 24.17 7.97 5.90
N GLU A 14 24.79 8.84 6.70
CA GLU A 14 24.49 10.27 6.71
C GLU A 14 24.75 10.97 5.37
N ALA A 15 25.77 10.55 4.61
CA ALA A 15 26.15 11.20 3.36
C ALA A 15 25.13 10.93 2.25
N ALA A 16 24.66 9.69 2.15
CA ALA A 16 23.59 9.27 1.26
C ALA A 16 22.26 9.88 1.70
N ARG A 17 21.94 9.85 3.00
CA ARG A 17 20.68 10.39 3.56
C ARG A 17 20.49 11.87 3.25
N ARG A 18 21.57 12.67 3.25
CA ARG A 18 21.54 14.10 2.85
C ARG A 18 21.20 14.34 1.38
N ARG A 19 21.43 13.36 0.49
CA ARG A 19 21.07 13.45 -0.93
C ARG A 19 19.58 13.19 -1.18
N PHE A 20 18.90 12.47 -0.28
CA PHE A 20 17.47 12.21 -0.35
C PHE A 20 16.67 13.24 0.47
N VAL A 21 16.57 14.45 -0.08
CA VAL A 21 15.94 15.60 0.61
C VAL A 21 14.45 15.37 0.87
N LYS A 22 13.72 14.80 -0.11
CA LYS A 22 12.31 14.42 0.02
C LYS A 22 12.22 12.96 0.47
N ARG A 23 11.53 12.72 1.59
CA ARG A 23 11.32 11.39 2.18
C ARG A 23 9.84 11.26 2.50
N LEU A 24 9.24 10.16 2.05
CA LEU A 24 7.84 9.85 2.29
C LEU A 24 7.77 8.51 3.01
N LEU A 25 7.10 8.48 4.16
CA LEU A 25 6.73 7.23 4.80
C LEU A 25 5.52 6.67 4.05
N ILE A 26 5.60 5.40 3.65
CA ILE A 26 4.48 4.69 3.04
C ILE A 26 3.84 3.83 4.13
N PRO A 27 2.68 4.22 4.68
CA PRO A 27 1.97 3.42 5.67
C PRO A 27 1.25 2.24 5.00
N LEU A 28 0.70 1.36 5.84
CA LEU A 28 -0.27 0.36 5.39
C LEU A 28 -1.52 1.04 4.81
N PRO A 29 -2.21 0.39 3.85
CA PRO A 29 -3.41 0.96 3.23
C PRO A 29 -4.56 1.09 4.24
N GLU A 30 -5.17 2.26 4.28
CA GLU A 30 -6.44 2.49 4.96
C GLU A 30 -7.59 1.81 4.21
N ILE A 31 -8.76 1.73 4.84
CA ILE A 31 -9.93 1.04 4.32
C ILE A 31 -10.31 1.46 2.89
N VAL A 32 -10.27 2.76 2.58
CA VAL A 32 -10.59 3.28 1.24
C VAL A 32 -9.55 2.82 0.21
N ALA A 33 -8.27 2.80 0.59
CA ALA A 33 -7.20 2.31 -0.27
C ALA A 33 -7.32 0.79 -0.49
N ARG A 34 -7.66 0.01 0.55
CA ARG A 34 -7.92 -1.43 0.43
C ARG A 34 -9.10 -1.71 -0.51
N GLN A 35 -10.18 -0.97 -0.39
CA GLN A 35 -11.32 -1.05 -1.30
C GLN A 35 -10.91 -0.78 -2.75
N GLN A 36 -10.09 0.25 -2.99
CA GLN A 36 -9.58 0.54 -4.33
C GLN A 36 -8.68 -0.57 -4.87
N ILE A 37 -7.78 -1.12 -4.04
CA ILE A 37 -6.92 -2.24 -4.41
C ILE A 37 -7.77 -3.44 -4.85
N ILE A 38 -8.73 -3.86 -4.02
CA ILE A 38 -9.61 -5.01 -4.29
C ILE A 38 -10.40 -4.76 -5.57
N THR A 39 -11.09 -3.63 -5.69
CA THR A 39 -11.90 -3.31 -6.87
C THR A 39 -11.06 -3.30 -8.15
N ASN A 40 -9.86 -2.70 -8.12
CA ASN A 40 -8.99 -2.63 -9.29
C ASN A 40 -8.45 -4.02 -9.70
N LEU A 41 -8.09 -4.87 -8.73
CA LEU A 41 -7.62 -6.22 -8.99
C LEU A 41 -8.73 -7.11 -9.57
N MET A 42 -9.96 -6.94 -9.07
CA MET A 42 -11.11 -7.72 -9.50
C MET A 42 -11.72 -7.22 -10.81
N PHE A 43 -11.50 -5.95 -11.19
CA PHE A 43 -12.10 -5.32 -12.37
C PHE A 43 -11.96 -6.13 -13.68
N HIS A 44 -10.84 -6.83 -13.85
CA HIS A 44 -10.57 -7.66 -15.05
C HIS A 44 -10.87 -9.15 -14.86
N GLN A 45 -11.45 -9.54 -13.72
CA GLN A 45 -11.78 -10.91 -13.39
C GLN A 45 -13.27 -11.18 -13.54
N HIS A 46 -13.65 -12.43 -13.76
CA HIS A 46 -15.05 -12.85 -13.61
C HIS A 46 -15.32 -13.10 -12.13
N PHE A 47 -16.13 -12.24 -11.50
CA PHE A 47 -16.50 -12.34 -10.10
C PHE A 47 -17.97 -11.94 -9.88
N ASN A 48 -18.54 -12.34 -8.75
CA ASN A 48 -19.92 -12.03 -8.35
C ASN A 48 -19.97 -11.45 -6.93
N LEU A 49 -18.98 -10.63 -6.59
CA LEU A 49 -18.91 -9.93 -5.30
C LEU A 49 -19.82 -8.72 -5.36
N THR A 50 -20.62 -8.55 -4.33
CA THR A 50 -21.42 -7.34 -4.10
C THR A 50 -20.56 -6.25 -3.43
N GLU A 51 -21.08 -5.04 -3.36
CA GLU A 51 -20.43 -3.96 -2.60
C GLU A 51 -20.29 -4.30 -1.11
N ASP A 52 -21.29 -4.96 -0.53
CA ASP A 52 -21.26 -5.43 0.87
C ASP A 52 -20.19 -6.51 1.11
N ASP A 53 -19.97 -7.39 0.12
CA ASP A 53 -18.88 -8.37 0.18
C ASP A 53 -17.52 -7.68 0.18
N ILE A 54 -17.33 -6.68 -0.69
CA ILE A 54 -16.10 -5.89 -0.76
C ILE A 54 -15.87 -5.15 0.56
N GLN A 55 -16.91 -4.54 1.13
CA GLN A 55 -16.82 -3.86 2.43
C GLN A 55 -16.41 -4.84 3.54
N THR A 56 -17.05 -6.01 3.58
CA THR A 56 -16.73 -7.07 4.55
C THR A 56 -15.28 -7.53 4.43
N ILE A 57 -14.74 -7.64 3.21
CA ILE A 57 -13.33 -7.99 2.99
C ILE A 57 -12.42 -6.85 3.49
N CYS A 58 -12.76 -5.59 3.24
CA CYS A 58 -11.98 -4.43 3.68
C CYS A 58 -11.91 -4.33 5.21
N ASP A 59 -13.00 -4.66 5.91
CA ASP A 59 -13.07 -4.68 7.37
C ASP A 59 -12.21 -5.81 7.96
N LYS A 60 -12.17 -6.97 7.31
CA LYS A 60 -11.41 -8.14 7.76
C LYS A 60 -9.92 -8.08 7.47
N THR A 61 -9.49 -7.25 6.52
CA THR A 61 -8.09 -7.12 6.09
C THR A 61 -7.40 -5.91 6.72
N ASP A 62 -7.87 -5.46 7.88
CA ASP A 62 -7.20 -4.37 8.59
C ASP A 62 -5.77 -4.75 9.01
N GLY A 63 -4.82 -3.84 8.74
CA GLY A 63 -3.40 -4.07 8.97
C GLY A 63 -2.68 -4.90 7.89
N TYR A 64 -3.37 -5.31 6.82
CA TYR A 64 -2.74 -6.04 5.71
C TYR A 64 -1.99 -5.06 4.78
N SER A 65 -0.87 -5.51 4.23
CA SER A 65 -0.18 -4.78 3.17
C SER A 65 -0.86 -5.01 1.82
N GLY A 66 -0.48 -4.26 0.78
CA GLY A 66 -1.01 -4.50 -0.57
C GLY A 66 -0.53 -5.81 -1.22
N ALA A 67 0.41 -6.53 -0.60
CA ALA A 67 0.91 -7.81 -1.10
C ALA A 67 0.24 -9.01 -0.42
N ASP A 68 -0.35 -8.83 0.76
CA ASP A 68 -1.11 -9.86 1.48
C ASP A 68 -2.50 -10.05 0.84
#